data_AF-A0A1G3HC91-F1
#
_entry.id   AF-A0A1G3HC91-F1
#
_cell.length_a   1.000
_cell.length_b   1.000
_cell.length_c   1.000
_cell.angle_alpha   90.00
_cell.angle_beta   90.00
_cell.angle_gamma   90.00
#
_symmetry.space_group_name_H-M   'P 1'
#
loop_
_entity.id
_entity.type
_entity.pdbx_description
1 polymer ?
#
loop_
_entity_poly.entity_id
_entity_poly.type
_entity_poly.pdbx_seq_one_letter_code
_entity_poly.pdbx_strand_id
1 'polypeptide(L)'
;MILNYRHKGLAELADTDRSAKIRPDLWVRTVRRLDAIATAKTPEALRLPGFDFHPLQGVPRRYSVHVNGPWCLTFGWEGENAVDVDLENYH
;
A
#
# COMPACT_ATOMS: atom_id res chain seq x y z
N MET A 1 -9.09 7.78 -0.10
CA MET A 1 -8.39 7.81 -1.41
C MET A 1 -6.87 7.83 -1.19
N ILE A 2 -6.06 7.60 -2.22
CA ILE A 2 -4.59 7.74 -2.14
C ILE A 2 -4.21 9.08 -2.75
N LEU A 3 -3.50 9.94 -2.00
CA LEU A 3 -3.13 11.28 -2.49
C LEU A 3 -1.85 11.27 -3.33
N ASN A 4 -0.89 10.43 -2.97
CA ASN A 4 0.39 10.34 -3.68
C ASN A 4 1.10 9.01 -3.44
N TYR A 5 2.00 8.68 -4.37
CA TYR A 5 2.84 7.49 -4.35
C TYR A 5 4.31 7.91 -4.36
N ARG A 6 5.11 7.29 -3.49
CA ARG A 6 6.57 7.35 -3.58
C ARG A 6 7.08 6.45 -4.70
N HIS A 7 6.48 5.26 -4.83
CA HIS A 7 6.82 4.31 -5.87
C HIS A 7 6.04 4.59 -7.17
N LYS A 8 6.74 5.03 -8.23
CA LYS A 8 6.10 5.33 -9.52
C LYS A 8 5.37 4.14 -10.15
N GLY A 9 5.83 2.91 -9.90
CA GLY A 9 5.14 1.72 -10.39
C GLY A 9 3.80 1.45 -9.69
N LEU A 10 3.61 1.96 -8.46
CA LEU A 10 2.32 1.82 -7.78
C LEU A 10 1.28 2.78 -8.36
N ALA A 11 1.69 4.00 -8.71
CA ALA A 11 0.84 4.93 -9.45
C ALA A 11 0.39 4.30 -10.77
N GLU A 12 1.31 3.71 -11.55
CA GLU A 12 0.97 3.01 -12.79
C GLU A 12 0.03 1.81 -12.58
N LEU A 13 0.25 1.00 -11.53
CA LEU A 13 -0.65 -0.10 -11.19
C LEU A 13 -2.04 0.39 -10.80
N ALA A 14 -2.14 1.48 -10.03
CA ALA A 14 -3.43 2.03 -9.63
C ALA A 14 -4.26 2.54 -10.83
N ASP A 15 -3.59 3.07 -11.85
CA ASP A 15 -4.25 3.63 -13.03
C ASP A 15 -4.55 2.58 -14.11
N THR A 16 -3.70 1.56 -14.26
CA THR A 16 -3.70 0.68 -15.44
C THR A 16 -3.65 -0.82 -15.13
N ASP A 17 -3.64 -1.22 -13.86
CA ASP A 17 -3.43 -2.60 -13.37
C ASP A 17 -2.11 -3.26 -13.81
N ARG A 18 -1.21 -2.50 -14.46
CA ARG A 18 0.08 -3.00 -14.96
C ARG A 18 1.19 -1.99 -14.69
N SER A 19 2.38 -2.49 -14.42
CA SER A 19 3.57 -1.65 -14.34
C SER A 19 4.81 -2.45 -14.66
N ALA A 20 5.63 -1.96 -15.60
CA ALA A 20 6.93 -2.55 -15.90
C ALA A 20 7.94 -2.39 -14.74
N LYS A 21 7.62 -1.56 -13.75
CA LYS A 21 8.47 -1.27 -12.57
C LYS A 21 8.19 -2.18 -11.39
N ILE A 22 7.14 -2.99 -11.45
CA ILE A 22 6.77 -3.95 -10.41
C ILE A 22 6.74 -5.32 -11.05
N ARG A 23 7.23 -6.33 -10.34
CA ARG A 23 7.23 -7.70 -10.86
C ARG A 23 5.79 -8.17 -11.14
N PRO A 24 5.51 -8.81 -12.29
CA PRO A 24 4.16 -9.24 -12.66
C PRO A 24 3.47 -10.14 -11.64
N ASP A 25 4.22 -10.95 -10.89
CA ASP A 25 3.68 -11.85 -9.87
C ASP A 25 3.08 -11.10 -8.66
N LEU A 26 3.41 -9.82 -8.49
CA LEU A 26 2.88 -8.99 -7.40
C LEU A 26 1.63 -8.20 -7.81
N TRP A 27 1.39 -7.97 -9.11
CA TRP A 27 0.38 -7.01 -9.60
C TRP A 27 -1.00 -7.24 -9.01
N VAL A 28 -1.56 -8.45 -9.16
CA VAL A 28 -2.93 -8.75 -8.74
C VAL A 28 -3.13 -8.54 -7.24
N ARG A 29 -2.13 -8.90 -6.42
CA ARG A 29 -2.22 -8.71 -4.97
C ARG A 29 -2.08 -7.23 -4.64
N THR A 30 -1.09 -6.55 -5.20
CA THR A 30 -0.85 -5.13 -4.97
C THR A 30 -2.07 -4.28 -5.32
N VAL A 31 -2.68 -4.46 -6.50
CA VAL A 31 -3.89 -3.73 -6.91
C VAL A 31 -5.00 -3.87 -5.87
N ARG A 32 -5.31 -5.09 -5.41
CA ARG A 32 -6.33 -5.31 -4.37
C ARG A 32 -6.05 -4.59 -3.05
N ARG A 33 -4.78 -4.43 -2.67
CA ARG A 33 -4.41 -3.65 -1.46
C ARG A 33 -4.54 -2.16 -1.74
N LEU A 34 -4.14 -1.68 -2.92
CA LEU A 34 -4.31 -0.29 -3.32
C LEU A 34 -5.79 0.11 -3.32
N ASP A 35 -6.69 -0.74 -3.83
CA ASP A 35 -8.14 -0.51 -3.81
C ASP A 35 -8.68 -0.38 -2.38
N ALA A 36 -8.27 -1.30 -1.50
CA ALA A 36 -8.67 -1.28 -0.10
C ALA A 36 -8.16 -0.02 0.61
N ILE A 37 -6.88 0.35 0.40
CA ILE A 37 -6.27 1.57 0.94
C ILE A 37 -7.01 2.81 0.42
N ALA A 38 -7.35 2.85 -0.87
CA ALA A 38 -8.05 3.97 -1.48
C ALA A 38 -9.49 4.13 -0.95
N THR A 39 -10.14 3.03 -0.56
CA THR A 39 -11.52 3.00 -0.06
C THR A 39 -11.62 3.27 1.45
N ALA A 40 -10.59 2.91 2.22
CA ALA A 40 -10.57 3.09 3.66
C ALA A 40 -10.59 4.58 4.05
N LYS A 41 -11.37 4.91 5.10
CA LYS A 41 -11.41 6.26 5.71
C LYS A 41 -10.47 6.40 6.90
N THR A 42 -10.10 5.28 7.51
CA THR A 42 -9.12 5.22 8.61
C THR A 42 -8.14 4.08 8.34
N PRO A 43 -6.89 4.19 8.80
CA PRO A 43 -5.92 3.13 8.59
C PRO A 43 -6.34 1.82 9.29
N GLU A 44 -7.06 1.89 10.43
CA GLU A 44 -7.56 0.72 11.15
C GLU A 44 -8.57 -0.11 10.35
N ALA A 45 -9.27 0.49 9.37
CA ALA A 45 -10.17 -0.24 8.48
C ALA A 45 -9.43 -1.28 7.61
N LEU A 46 -8.10 -1.18 7.51
CA LEU A 46 -7.25 -2.12 6.78
C LEU A 46 -6.82 -3.33 7.62
N ARG A 47 -7.31 -3.49 8.85
CA ARG A 47 -7.17 -4.70 9.68
C ARG A 47 -7.99 -5.87 9.13
N LEU A 48 -7.72 -6.23 7.88
CA LEU A 48 -8.39 -7.29 7.14
C LEU A 48 -7.57 -8.59 7.21
N PRO A 49 -8.21 -9.76 7.21
CA PRO A 49 -7.51 -11.03 7.10
C PRO A 49 -6.58 -11.07 5.87
N GLY A 50 -5.34 -11.49 6.06
CA GLY A 50 -4.34 -11.59 5.00
C GLY A 50 -3.70 -10.25 4.56
N PHE A 51 -4.04 -9.13 5.20
CA PHE A 51 -3.34 -7.87 5.03
C PHE A 51 -2.19 -7.70 6.04
N ASP A 52 -2.22 -8.46 7.14
CA ASP A 52 -1.23 -8.35 8.23
C ASP A 52 -0.94 -6.89 8.62
N PHE A 53 -2.02 -6.12 8.76
CA PHE A 53 -1.91 -4.69 8.99
C PHE A 53 -1.26 -4.41 10.34
N HIS A 54 -0.21 -3.58 10.32
CA HIS A 54 0.43 -3.11 11.55
C HIS A 54 1.03 -1.70 11.37
N PRO A 55 1.11 -0.91 12.45
CA PRO A 55 1.83 0.35 12.44
C PRO A 55 3.33 0.11 12.39
N LEU A 56 4.05 0.92 11.63
CA LEU A 56 5.51 0.96 11.63
C LEU A 56 6.03 1.84 12.79
N GLN A 57 7.27 1.59 13.18
CA GLN A 57 7.99 2.43 14.13
C GLN A 57 8.49 3.71 13.44
N GLY A 58 8.48 4.83 14.17
CA GLY A 58 8.97 6.12 13.68
C GLY A 58 7.95 7.26 13.74
N VAL A 59 8.43 8.45 13.41
CA VAL A 59 7.66 9.69 13.32
C VAL A 59 7.96 10.34 11.96
N PRO A 60 6.95 10.69 11.15
CA PRO A 60 5.52 10.48 11.39
C PRO A 60 5.13 8.99 11.37
N ARG A 61 4.00 8.67 12.01
CA ARG A 61 3.46 7.31 12.04
C ARG A 61 3.14 6.85 10.62
N ARG A 62 3.62 5.66 10.26
CA ARG A 62 3.27 4.95 9.02
C ARG A 62 2.68 3.59 9.34
N TYR A 63 2.15 2.95 8.32
CA TYR A 63 1.48 1.66 8.40
C TYR A 63 2.01 0.74 7.30
N SER A 64 1.85 -0.56 7.49
CA SER A 64 2.21 -1.59 6.53
C SER A 64 1.03 -2.52 6.28
N VAL A 65 0.86 -2.97 5.04
CA VAL A 65 0.04 -4.13 4.68
C VAL A 65 0.84 -5.08 3.79
N HIS A 66 0.75 -6.37 4.07
CA HIS A 66 1.45 -7.43 3.37
C HIS A 66 0.92 -7.66 1.95
N VAL A 67 1.84 -7.88 1.02
CA VAL A 67 1.54 -8.24 -0.37
C VAL A 67 1.88 -9.72 -0.62
N ASN A 68 3.17 -10.06 -0.59
CA ASN A 68 3.65 -11.41 -0.90
C ASN A 68 5.11 -11.61 -0.50
N GLY A 69 5.43 -12.72 0.16
CA GLY A 69 6.79 -12.99 0.63
C GLY A 69 7.28 -11.84 1.51
N PRO A 70 8.41 -11.18 1.18
CA PRO A 70 8.89 -10.05 1.97
C PRO A 70 8.37 -8.69 1.48
N TRP A 71 7.47 -8.67 0.48
CA TRP A 71 6.93 -7.43 -0.08
C TRP A 71 5.72 -6.92 0.70
N CYS A 72 5.79 -5.65 1.09
CA CYS A 72 4.76 -4.93 1.83
C CYS A 72 4.49 -3.57 1.18
N LEU A 73 3.26 -3.08 1.26
CA LEU A 73 2.94 -1.68 0.99
C LEU A 73 3.07 -0.88 2.27
N THR A 74 3.84 0.20 2.25
CA THR A 74 3.95 1.13 3.38
C THR A 74 3.33 2.48 3.02
N PHE A 75 2.68 3.13 3.99
CA PHE A 75 2.00 4.39 3.74
C PHE A 75 1.80 5.21 5.02
N GLY A 76 1.70 6.52 4.86
CA GLY A 76 1.20 7.42 5.90
C GLY A 76 -0.32 7.62 5.79
N TRP A 77 -0.88 8.38 6.72
CA TRP A 77 -2.29 8.75 6.71
C TRP A 77 -2.48 10.22 7.04
N GLU A 78 -3.32 10.92 6.27
CA GLU A 78 -3.68 12.33 6.46
C GLU A 78 -5.18 12.53 6.24
N GLY A 79 -5.90 12.96 7.28
CA GLY A 79 -7.36 13.04 7.26
C GLY A 79 -7.97 11.66 7.00
N GLU A 80 -8.69 11.53 5.88
CA GLU A 80 -9.30 10.26 5.43
C GLU A 80 -8.49 9.57 4.31
N ASN A 81 -7.24 9.99 4.08
CA ASN A 81 -6.49 9.60 2.89
C ASN A 81 -5.13 8.98 3.22
N ALA A 82 -4.74 8.01 2.40
CA ALA A 82 -3.38 7.48 2.42
C ALA A 82 -2.43 8.41 1.66
N VAL A 83 -1.21 8.55 2.18
CA VAL A 83 -0.16 9.39 1.60
C VAL A 83 1.15 8.61 1.54
N ASP A 84 2.07 9.06 0.70
CA ASP A 84 3.43 8.52 0.62
C ASP A 84 3.46 7.00 0.43
N VAL A 85 2.58 6.47 -0.44
CA VAL A 85 2.43 5.02 -0.61
C VAL A 85 3.64 4.45 -1.35
N ASP A 86 4.26 3.43 -0.78
CA ASP A 86 5.48 2.79 -1.28
C ASP A 86 5.35 1.27 -1.30
N LEU A 87 6.18 0.59 -2.09
CA LEU A 87 6.30 -0.86 -2.15
C LEU A 87 7.70 -1.25 -1.70
N GLU A 88 7.79 -1.83 -0.50
CA GLU A 88 9.05 -2.12 0.15
C GLU A 88 9.24 -3.63 0.29
N ASN A 89 10.50 -4.05 0.14
CA ASN A 89 10.94 -5.36 0.55
C ASN A 89 11.32 -5.27 2.04
N TYR A 90 10.34 -5.49 2.89
CA TYR A 90 10.41 -5.37 4.34
C TYR A 90 9.97 -6.71 4.92
N HIS A 91 10.94 -7.59 5.16
CA HIS A 91 11.02 -8.65 6.18
C HIS A 91 12.33 -9.43 6.00
#